data_AF-L9L0P3-F1
#
_entry.id   AF-L9L0P3-F1
#
_cell.length_a   1.000
_cell.length_b   1.000
_cell.length_c   1.000
_cell.angle_alpha   90.00
_cell.angle_beta   90.00
_cell.angle_gamma   90.00
#
_symmetry.space_group_name_H-M   'P 1'
#
loop_
_entity.id
_entity.type
_entity.pdbx_description
1 polymer ?
#
loop_
_entity_poly.entity_id
_entity_poly.type
_entity_poly.pdbx_seq_one_letter_code
_entity_poly.pdbx_strand_id
1 'polypeptide(L)'
;MMDPLSGQNRGYAFITFCGKEAAQEAVKLCDSYEIRPGKHLGVCISVANNRLFVGSIPKNKTKENILEEFSKVTEGLVDVILYHQPDDKKKNRGFCFLEYEDHKSAAQARRRLMSGKVKVWGNVVTVEWADPVEEPDPEVMAKFLQSLIQYPKVLDLDPV
;
A
#
# COMPACT_ATOMS: atom_id res chain seq x y z
N MET A 1 -15.28 -15.38 7.15
CA MET A 1 -14.47 -16.48 6.56
C MET A 1 -14.49 -17.65 7.54
N MET A 2 -14.83 -18.86 7.09
CA MET A 2 -14.86 -20.06 7.95
C MET A 2 -13.57 -20.86 7.81
N ASP A 3 -13.14 -21.45 8.91
CA ASP A 3 -12.10 -22.47 8.87
C ASP A 3 -12.65 -23.78 8.28
N PRO A 4 -12.05 -24.33 7.21
CA PRO A 4 -12.59 -25.51 6.52
C PRO A 4 -12.56 -26.81 7.35
N LEU A 5 -11.71 -26.90 8.37
CA LEU A 5 -11.56 -28.10 9.19
C LEU A 5 -12.43 -28.08 10.44
N SER A 6 -12.55 -26.93 11.10
CA SER A 6 -13.28 -26.79 12.37
C SER A 6 -14.71 -26.26 12.21
N GLY A 7 -15.07 -25.71 11.05
CA GLY A 7 -16.38 -25.10 10.81
C GLY A 7 -16.64 -23.83 11.63
N GLN A 8 -15.66 -23.36 12.39
CA GLN A 8 -15.78 -22.15 13.19
C GLN A 8 -15.53 -20.90 12.34
N ASN A 9 -16.25 -19.83 12.67
CA ASN A 9 -15.96 -18.51 12.11
C ASN A 9 -14.68 -17.95 12.73
N ARG A 10 -13.91 -17.19 11.94
CA ARG A 10 -12.64 -16.61 12.39
C ARG A 10 -12.81 -15.35 13.27
N GLY A 11 -14.01 -15.09 13.79
CA GLY A 11 -14.28 -13.92 14.63
C GLY A 11 -14.34 -12.57 13.89
N TYR A 12 -14.33 -12.54 12.56
CA TYR A 12 -14.46 -11.32 11.76
C TYR A 12 -15.30 -11.53 10.49
N ALA A 13 -15.86 -10.43 9.98
CA ALA A 13 -16.62 -10.35 8.74
C ALA A 13 -16.25 -9.07 7.98
N PHE A 14 -16.52 -9.05 6.68
CA PHE A 14 -16.40 -7.87 5.83
C PHE A 14 -17.78 -7.49 5.31
N ILE A 15 -18.09 -6.20 5.32
CA ILE A 15 -19.34 -5.63 4.82
C ILE A 15 -18.97 -4.61 3.75
N THR A 16 -19.54 -4.76 2.56
CA THR A 16 -19.33 -3.84 1.44
C THR A 16 -20.55 -2.94 1.30
N PHE A 17 -20.34 -1.63 1.36
CA PHE A 17 -21.36 -0.61 1.10
C PHE A 17 -21.22 -0.08 -0.32
N CYS A 18 -22.32 0.46 -0.87
CA CYS A 18 -22.32 1.09 -2.19
C CYS A 18 -21.64 2.46 -2.20
N GLY A 19 -21.46 3.10 -1.04
CA GLY A 19 -20.88 4.44 -0.90
C GLY A 19 -19.93 4.55 0.29
N LYS A 20 -18.93 5.43 0.16
CA LYS A 20 -17.92 5.65 1.21
C LYS A 20 -18.55 6.26 2.46
N GLU A 21 -19.51 7.15 2.29
CA GLU A 21 -20.24 7.84 3.36
C GLU A 21 -21.02 6.83 4.21
N ALA A 22 -21.74 5.90 3.56
CA ALA A 22 -22.50 4.85 4.26
C ALA A 22 -21.57 3.92 5.08
N ALA A 23 -20.39 3.59 4.55
CA ALA A 23 -19.40 2.82 5.30
C ALA A 23 -18.89 3.60 6.54
N GLN A 24 -18.67 4.90 6.41
CA GLN A 24 -18.23 5.76 7.53
C GLN A 24 -19.31 5.90 8.60
N GLU A 25 -20.58 6.08 8.22
CA GLU A 25 -21.69 6.11 9.16
C GLU A 25 -21.86 4.77 9.89
N ALA A 26 -21.73 3.65 9.18
CA ALA A 26 -21.79 2.33 9.78
C ALA A 26 -20.70 2.10 10.83
N VAL A 27 -19.48 2.58 10.60
CA VAL A 27 -18.41 2.55 11.61
C VAL A 27 -18.81 3.35 12.84
N LYS A 28 -19.29 4.59 12.67
CA LYS A 28 -19.69 5.45 13.81
C LYS A 28 -20.82 4.85 14.65
N LEU A 29 -21.75 4.15 14.02
CA LEU A 29 -22.93 3.60 14.69
C LEU A 29 -22.69 2.22 15.30
N CYS A 30 -21.94 1.36 14.61
CA CYS A 30 -21.82 -0.06 14.95
C CYS A 30 -20.53 -0.40 15.70
N ASP A 31 -19.53 0.48 15.70
CA ASP A 31 -18.34 0.26 16.52
C ASP A 31 -18.70 0.21 18.00
N SER A 32 -18.05 -0.70 18.73
CA SER A 32 -18.35 -0.99 20.13
C SER A 32 -19.79 -1.47 20.42
N TYR A 33 -20.57 -1.84 19.39
CA TYR A 33 -21.92 -2.40 19.62
C TYR A 33 -21.84 -3.77 20.31
N GLU A 34 -22.60 -3.93 21.39
CA GLU A 34 -22.63 -5.17 22.17
C GLU A 34 -23.54 -6.21 21.52
N ILE A 35 -22.95 -7.26 20.95
CA ILE A 35 -23.72 -8.38 20.36
C ILE A 35 -24.08 -9.43 21.41
N ARG A 36 -23.21 -9.63 22.40
CA ARG A 36 -23.44 -10.54 23.54
C ARG A 36 -22.87 -9.89 24.80
N PRO A 37 -23.37 -10.25 25.99
CA PRO A 37 -22.82 -9.76 27.25
C PRO A 37 -21.28 -9.82 27.29
N GLY A 38 -20.65 -8.65 27.34
CA GLY A 38 -19.18 -8.50 27.36
C GLY A 38 -18.47 -8.77 26.02
N LYS A 39 -19.19 -8.84 24.90
CA LYS A 39 -18.66 -9.00 23.54
C LYS A 39 -19.12 -7.86 22.65
N HIS A 40 -18.20 -6.93 22.44
CA HIS A 40 -18.39 -5.76 21.60
C HIS A 40 -17.79 -6.00 20.22
N LEU A 41 -18.42 -5.41 19.20
CA LEU A 41 -17.83 -5.32 17.87
C LEU A 41 -16.66 -4.34 17.85
N GLY A 42 -15.62 -4.69 17.09
CA GLY A 42 -14.71 -3.70 16.53
C GLY A 42 -15.09 -3.48 15.07
N VAL A 43 -15.46 -2.26 14.70
CA VAL A 43 -15.82 -1.91 13.33
C VAL A 43 -14.86 -0.82 12.85
N CYS A 44 -14.14 -1.09 11.76
CA CYS A 44 -13.23 -0.14 11.15
C CYS A 44 -13.45 -0.10 9.64
N ILE A 45 -13.07 1.02 9.00
CA ILE A 45 -13.04 1.10 7.55
C ILE A 45 -11.97 0.13 7.06
N SER A 46 -12.39 -0.84 6.26
CA SER A 46 -11.47 -1.76 5.60
C SER A 46 -10.69 -0.98 4.54
N VAL A 47 -9.46 -0.61 4.85
CA VAL A 47 -8.50 -0.11 3.86
C VAL A 47 -7.94 -1.31 3.12
N ALA A 48 -8.16 -1.37 1.80
CA ALA A 48 -7.64 -2.46 0.99
C ALA A 48 -6.10 -2.34 0.95
N ASN A 49 -5.40 -3.29 1.60
CA ASN A 49 -3.95 -3.33 1.53
C ASN A 49 -3.54 -3.87 0.16
N ASN A 50 -3.35 -2.96 -0.79
CA ASN A 50 -3.01 -3.28 -2.18
C ASN A 50 -1.56 -2.92 -2.49
N ARG A 51 -0.75 -2.60 -1.46
CA ARG A 51 0.61 -2.13 -1.63
C ARG A 51 1.61 -3.16 -1.11
N LEU A 52 2.64 -3.41 -1.90
CA LEU A 52 3.75 -4.27 -1.53
C LEU A 52 5.03 -3.43 -1.40
N PHE A 53 5.77 -3.66 -0.34
CA PHE A 53 7.16 -3.25 -0.25
C PHE A 53 8.01 -4.24 -1.03
N VAL A 54 8.91 -3.73 -1.88
CA VAL A 54 9.88 -4.54 -2.61
C VAL A 54 11.29 -4.00 -2.43
N GLY A 55 12.15 -4.82 -1.83
CA GLY A 55 13.57 -4.53 -1.60
C GLY A 55 14.51 -5.26 -2.56
N SER A 56 15.79 -4.94 -2.46
CA SER A 56 16.87 -5.54 -3.28
C SER A 56 16.74 -5.23 -4.78
N ILE A 57 16.18 -4.07 -5.12
CA ILE A 57 16.12 -3.61 -6.52
C ILE A 57 17.43 -2.89 -6.91
N PRO A 58 17.87 -2.95 -8.18
CA PRO A 58 19.04 -2.21 -8.64
C PRO A 58 18.83 -0.69 -8.53
N LYS A 59 19.82 0.01 -7.96
CA LYS A 59 19.74 1.44 -7.64
C LYS A 59 19.68 2.38 -8.85
N ASN A 60 20.03 1.88 -10.04
CA ASN A 60 20.07 2.65 -11.28
C ASN A 60 18.77 2.53 -12.11
N LYS A 61 17.71 1.91 -11.56
CA LYS A 61 16.43 1.74 -12.25
C LYS A 61 15.46 2.85 -11.91
N THR A 62 14.77 3.35 -12.93
CA THR A 62 13.73 4.36 -12.81
C THR A 62 12.38 3.73 -12.48
N LYS A 63 11.41 4.56 -12.13
CA LYS A 63 10.01 4.16 -11.89
C LYS A 63 9.46 3.38 -13.08
N GLU A 64 9.72 3.86 -14.29
CA GLU A 64 9.22 3.27 -15.55
C GLU A 64 9.84 1.89 -15.78
N ASN A 65 11.15 1.73 -15.53
CA ASN A 65 11.79 0.43 -15.65
C ASN A 65 11.25 -0.57 -14.63
N ILE A 66 10.97 -0.13 -13.41
CA ILE A 66 10.39 -0.98 -12.36
C ILE A 66 8.97 -1.38 -12.77
N LEU A 67 8.14 -0.42 -13.18
CA LEU A 67 6.78 -0.70 -13.62
C LEU A 67 6.77 -1.73 -14.76
N GLU A 68 7.60 -1.53 -15.78
CA GLU A 68 7.71 -2.43 -16.92
C GLU A 68 8.16 -3.84 -16.52
N GLU A 69 9.20 -3.94 -15.67
CA GLU A 69 9.76 -5.23 -15.27
C GLU A 69 8.81 -6.03 -14.38
N PHE A 70 8.16 -5.38 -13.42
CA PHE A 70 7.18 -6.05 -12.56
C PHE A 70 5.90 -6.41 -13.31
N SER A 71 5.45 -5.58 -14.25
CA SER A 71 4.27 -5.89 -15.08
C SER A 71 4.44 -7.11 -15.99
N LYS A 72 5.69 -7.54 -16.27
CA LYS A 72 5.95 -8.81 -17.01
C LYS A 72 5.71 -10.05 -16.16
N VAL A 73 5.79 -9.91 -14.83
CA VAL A 73 5.78 -11.04 -13.89
C VAL A 73 4.60 -11.01 -12.92
N THR A 74 3.91 -9.89 -12.78
CA THR A 74 2.68 -9.72 -11.98
C THR A 74 1.58 -9.07 -12.81
N GLU A 75 0.34 -9.21 -12.36
CA GLU A 75 -0.85 -8.64 -13.00
C GLU A 75 -1.49 -7.60 -12.07
N GLY A 76 -2.15 -6.60 -12.64
CA GLY A 76 -2.89 -5.58 -11.88
C GLY A 76 -2.01 -4.52 -11.20
N LEU A 77 -0.74 -4.37 -11.60
CA LEU A 77 0.13 -3.29 -11.12
C LEU A 77 -0.32 -1.96 -11.71
N VAL A 78 -0.69 -0.99 -10.86
CA VAL A 78 -1.20 0.32 -11.27
C VAL A 78 -0.19 1.45 -11.09
N ASP A 79 0.65 1.39 -10.05
CA ASP A 79 1.66 2.40 -9.81
C ASP A 79 2.90 1.86 -9.09
N VAL A 80 3.99 2.64 -9.16
CA VAL A 80 5.24 2.41 -8.45
C VAL A 80 5.66 3.69 -7.72
N ILE A 81 5.82 3.61 -6.40
CA ILE A 81 6.38 4.67 -5.58
C ILE A 81 7.87 4.39 -5.35
N LEU A 82 8.72 5.30 -5.84
CA LEU A 82 10.17 5.17 -5.78
C LEU A 82 10.79 6.35 -5.03
N TYR A 83 11.59 6.06 -4.01
CA TYR A 83 12.35 7.08 -3.28
C TYR A 83 13.80 7.12 -3.76
N HIS A 84 14.29 8.32 -4.05
CA HIS A 84 15.66 8.57 -4.45
C HIS A 84 16.58 8.75 -3.23
N GLN A 85 17.87 8.46 -3.41
CA GLN A 85 18.86 8.77 -2.38
C GLN A 85 18.90 10.29 -2.16
N PRO A 86 19.04 10.77 -0.91
CA PRO A 86 19.18 12.22 -0.64
C PRO A 86 20.36 12.82 -1.40
N ASP A 87 21.47 12.09 -1.44
CA ASP A 87 22.75 12.56 -1.99
C ASP A 87 22.85 12.42 -3.51
N ASP A 88 22.02 11.56 -4.12
CA ASP A 88 22.06 11.28 -5.55
C ASP A 88 20.66 11.01 -6.10
N LYS A 89 20.03 12.05 -6.66
CA LYS A 89 18.70 11.97 -7.27
C LYS A 89 18.63 11.05 -8.49
N LYS A 90 19.77 10.60 -9.03
CA LYS A 90 19.80 9.63 -10.14
C LYS A 90 19.74 8.18 -9.64
N LYS A 91 19.89 7.96 -8.32
CA LYS A 91 19.85 6.62 -7.71
C LYS A 91 18.63 6.45 -6.81
N ASN A 92 17.94 5.33 -6.94
CA ASN A 92 16.93 4.93 -5.98
C ASN A 92 17.55 4.34 -4.69
N ARG A 93 16.75 4.23 -3.63
CA ARG A 93 17.19 3.73 -2.33
C ARG A 93 17.36 2.20 -2.24
N GLY A 94 17.22 1.48 -3.35
CA GLY A 94 17.30 0.01 -3.38
C GLY A 94 16.00 -0.68 -2.97
N PHE A 95 14.91 0.07 -2.86
CA PHE A 95 13.56 -0.43 -2.61
C PHE A 95 12.50 0.43 -3.32
N CYS A 96 11.31 -0.11 -3.50
CA CYS A 96 10.15 0.59 -4.02
C CYS A 96 8.86 0.05 -3.39
N PHE A 97 7.76 0.77 -3.58
CA PHE A 97 6.42 0.25 -3.30
C PHE A 97 5.69 0.03 -4.61
N LEU A 98 5.05 -1.14 -4.71
CA LEU A 98 4.19 -1.50 -5.82
C LEU A 98 2.73 -1.36 -5.39
N GLU A 99 1.96 -0.56 -6.11
CA GLU A 99 0.52 -0.39 -5.88
C GLU A 99 -0.25 -1.20 -6.91
N TYR A 100 -1.13 -2.07 -6.43
CA TYR A 100 -2.01 -2.90 -7.26
C TYR A 100 -3.43 -2.38 -7.24
N GLU A 101 -4.20 -2.75 -8.27
CA GLU A 101 -5.61 -2.37 -8.41
C GLU A 101 -6.45 -2.84 -7.21
N ASP A 102 -6.16 -4.03 -6.68
CA ASP A 102 -6.90 -4.65 -5.60
C ASP A 102 -6.01 -5.59 -4.76
N HIS A 103 -6.55 -5.98 -3.60
CA HIS A 103 -5.85 -6.85 -2.65
C HIS A 103 -5.58 -8.24 -3.23
N LYS A 104 -6.45 -8.73 -4.12
CA LYS A 104 -6.31 -10.05 -4.74
C LYS A 104 -5.11 -10.06 -5.68
N SER A 105 -4.94 -9.03 -6.51
CA SER A 105 -3.81 -8.83 -7.40
C SER A 105 -2.52 -8.63 -6.60
N ALA A 106 -2.53 -7.82 -5.53
CA ALA A 106 -1.40 -7.68 -4.61
C ALA A 106 -1.00 -9.02 -3.93
N ALA A 107 -1.97 -9.78 -3.43
CA ALA A 107 -1.71 -11.06 -2.76
C ALA A 107 -1.11 -12.10 -3.71
N GLN A 108 -1.60 -12.15 -4.96
CA GLN A 108 -1.07 -13.03 -5.99
C GLN A 108 0.36 -12.63 -6.38
N ALA A 109 0.59 -11.33 -6.60
CA ALA A 109 1.91 -10.78 -6.89
C ALA A 109 2.92 -11.13 -5.79
N ARG A 110 2.55 -10.89 -4.52
CA ARG A 110 3.37 -11.25 -3.35
C ARG A 110 3.72 -12.74 -3.34
N ARG A 111 2.72 -13.61 -3.48
CA ARG A 111 2.94 -15.08 -3.51
C ARG A 111 3.89 -15.48 -4.64
N ARG A 112 3.75 -14.88 -5.82
CA ARG A 112 4.57 -15.18 -7.00
C ARG A 112 6.01 -14.71 -6.82
N LEU A 113 6.22 -13.49 -6.35
CA LEU A 113 7.56 -12.91 -6.14
C LEU A 113 8.32 -13.60 -4.99
N MET A 114 7.63 -13.97 -3.89
CA MET A 114 8.26 -14.71 -2.78
C MET A 114 8.59 -16.17 -3.10
N SER A 115 8.13 -16.71 -4.23
CA SER A 115 8.36 -18.12 -4.59
C SER A 115 9.82 -18.45 -4.89
N GLY A 116 10.68 -17.44 -5.08
CA GLY A 116 12.08 -17.58 -5.48
C GLY A 116 12.30 -18.01 -6.94
N LYS A 117 11.23 -18.38 -7.66
CA LYS A 117 11.28 -18.77 -9.09
C LYS A 117 11.35 -17.56 -10.02
N VAL A 118 10.77 -16.44 -9.58
CA VAL A 118 10.78 -15.19 -10.33
C VAL A 118 11.98 -14.37 -9.90
N LYS A 119 12.75 -13.91 -10.87
CA LYS A 119 13.90 -13.02 -10.68
C LYS A 119 13.64 -11.72 -11.43
N VAL A 120 13.91 -10.60 -10.78
CA VAL A 120 13.79 -9.26 -11.36
C VAL A 120 15.21 -8.79 -11.65
N TRP A 121 15.54 -8.58 -12.93
CA TRP A 121 16.93 -8.35 -13.39
C TRP A 121 17.93 -9.41 -12.88
N GLY A 122 17.52 -10.68 -12.81
CA GLY A 122 18.37 -11.77 -12.34
C GLY A 122 18.53 -11.87 -10.81
N ASN A 123 17.96 -10.93 -10.05
CA ASN A 123 18.01 -10.91 -8.59
C ASN A 123 16.69 -11.40 -7.97
N VAL A 124 16.81 -12.08 -6.84
CA VAL A 124 15.65 -12.37 -5.98
C VAL A 124 15.35 -11.10 -5.18
N VAL A 125 14.10 -10.66 -5.23
CA VAL A 125 13.63 -9.48 -4.51
C VAL A 125 13.02 -9.87 -3.15
N THR A 126 13.14 -8.98 -2.17
CA THR A 126 12.44 -9.13 -0.89
C THR A 126 11.05 -8.52 -1.05
N VAL A 127 9.99 -9.24 -0.64
CA VAL A 127 8.61 -8.74 -0.79
C VAL A 127 7.84 -8.88 0.52
N GLU A 128 7.33 -7.76 1.00
CA GLU A 128 6.50 -7.68 2.20
C GLU A 128 5.23 -6.87 1.92
N TRP A 129 4.22 -7.02 2.77
CA TRP A 129 3.10 -6.09 2.74
C TRP A 129 3.63 -4.72 3.12
N ALA A 130 3.23 -3.69 2.38
CA ALA A 130 3.51 -2.34 2.83
C ALA A 130 2.72 -2.07 4.10
N ASP A 131 3.34 -1.34 5.04
CA ASP A 131 2.60 -0.80 6.16
C ASP A 131 1.47 0.10 5.61
N PRO A 132 0.24 -0.03 6.12
CA PRO A 132 -0.85 0.86 5.74
C PRO A 132 -0.40 2.30 6.02
N VAL A 133 -0.34 3.12 4.98
CA VAL A 133 -0.20 4.55 5.18
C VAL A 133 -1.56 4.99 5.70
N GLU A 134 -1.63 5.40 6.97
CA GLU A 134 -2.80 6.10 7.49
C GLU A 134 -3.04 7.27 6.53
N GLU A 135 -4.17 7.27 5.81
CA GLU A 135 -4.58 8.46 5.07
C GLU A 135 -4.69 9.57 6.11
N PRO A 136 -3.80 10.57 6.10
CA PRO A 136 -3.90 11.67 7.06
C PRO A 136 -5.26 12.31 6.86
N ASP A 137 -5.90 12.71 7.95
CA ASP A 137 -7.15 13.47 7.92
C ASP A 137 -7.08 14.53 6.80
N PRO A 138 -8.17 14.79 6.05
CA PRO A 138 -8.15 15.74 4.92
C PRO A 138 -7.53 17.09 5.29
N GLU A 139 -7.63 17.50 6.55
CA GLU A 139 -7.03 18.70 7.11
C GLU A 139 -5.50 18.62 7.26
N VAL A 140 -4.96 17.45 7.62
CA VAL A 140 -3.51 17.16 7.66
C VAL A 140 -2.97 17.07 6.24
N MET A 141 -3.67 16.41 5.33
CA MET A 141 -3.32 16.37 3.91
C MET A 141 -3.31 17.78 3.28
N ALA A 142 -4.31 18.61 3.61
CA ALA A 142 -4.36 20.00 3.21
C ALA A 142 -3.17 20.79 3.77
N LYS A 143 -2.78 20.59 5.03
CA LYS A 143 -1.58 21.22 5.62
C LYS A 143 -0.28 20.74 4.97
N PHE A 144 -0.17 19.47 4.59
CA PHE A 144 0.99 18.94 3.86
C PHE A 144 1.09 19.55 2.46
N LEU A 145 -0.01 19.59 1.71
CA LEU A 145 -0.07 20.23 0.40
C LEU A 145 0.17 21.74 0.51
N GLN A 146 -0.36 22.40 1.53
CA GLN A 146 -0.15 23.82 1.79
C GLN A 146 1.30 24.11 2.19
N SER A 147 1.96 23.24 2.95
CA SER A 147 3.38 23.34 3.27
C SER A 147 4.27 23.12 2.03
N LEU A 148 3.88 22.21 1.12
CA LEU A 148 4.54 22.06 -0.19
C LEU A 148 4.34 23.29 -1.09
N ILE A 149 3.19 23.97 -1.00
CA ILE A 149 2.92 25.24 -1.68
C ILE A 149 3.66 26.42 -0.99
N GLN A 150 3.94 26.33 0.32
CA GLN A 150 4.67 27.33 1.09
C GLN A 150 6.20 27.22 0.93
N TYR A 151 6.71 26.04 0.53
CA TYR A 151 8.10 25.82 0.12
C TYR A 151 8.23 25.54 -1.40
N PRO A 152 7.85 26.46 -2.30
CA PRO A 152 8.02 26.27 -3.74
C PRO A 152 9.46 26.62 -4.21
N LYS A 153 10.39 26.94 -3.29
CA LYS A 153 11.75 27.40 -3.63
C LYS A 153 12.82 26.93 -2.64
N VAL A 154 13.43 25.78 -2.94
CA VAL A 154 14.90 25.59 -2.81
C VAL A 154 15.38 24.81 -4.05
N LEU A 155 14.93 25.26 -5.21
CA LEU A 155 15.50 24.94 -6.52
C LEU A 155 15.63 26.31 -7.20
N ASP A 156 16.86 26.61 -7.60
CA ASP A 156 17.33 27.81 -8.29
C ASP A 156 17.58 29.05 -7.40
N LEU A 157 18.84 29.18 -6.97
CA LEU A 157 19.66 30.40 -7.06
C LEU A 157 21.11 30.05 -6.66
N ASP A 158 21.93 29.67 -7.63
CA ASP A 158 23.31 30.16 -7.68
C ASP A 158 23.46 30.88 -9.02
N PRO A 159 23.61 32.22 -9.01
CA PRO A 159 24.32 32.89 -10.06
C PRO A 159 25.58 33.58 -9.52
N VAL A 160 26.67 33.29 -10.24
CA VAL A 160 28.03 33.86 -10.27
C VAL A 160 29.08 33.13 -9.44
#